data_AF-A0AAW5TJE1-F1
#
_entry.id   AF-A0AAW5TJE1-F1
#
_cell.length_a   1.000
_cell.length_b   1.000
_cell.length_c   1.000
_cell.angle_alpha   90.00
_cell.angle_beta   90.00
_cell.angle_gamma   90.00
#
_symmetry.space_group_name_H-M   'P 1'
#
loop_
_entity.id
_entity.type
_entity.pdbx_description
1 polymer ?
#
loop_
_entity_poly.entity_id
_entity_poly.type
_entity_poly.pdbx_seq_one_letter_code
_entity_poly.pdbx_strand_id
1 'polypeptide(L)' 'MRKFWNFTDEGDVRTLRIEGQIADETWFGDEVTPQLFKNDLTSGTGDITLWINSPGGDVFAAAQIYNMLMDYQ' A
#
# COMPACT_ATOMS: atom_id res chain seq x y z
N MET A 1 6.79 8.75 10.97
CA MET A 1 6.18 7.60 10.27
C MET A 1 7.04 7.20 9.07
N ARG A 2 7.52 5.95 9.03
CA ARG A 2 8.30 5.45 7.89
C ARG A 2 7.34 4.90 6.84
N LYS A 3 7.44 5.38 5.60
CA LYS A 3 6.64 4.87 4.48
C LYS A 3 7.14 3.46 4.12
N PHE A 4 6.23 2.48 4.13
CA PHE A 4 6.52 1.07 3.81
C PHE A 4 6.01 0.66 2.42
N TRP A 5 5.41 1.61 1.68
CA TRP A 5 4.96 1.41 0.30
C TRP A 5 5.62 2.40 -0.65
N ASN A 6 5.84 1.97 -1.88
CA ASN A 6 6.25 2.83 -2.97
C ASN A 6 5.62 2.37 -4.29
N PHE A 7 5.20 3.32 -5.12
CA PHE A 7 4.77 3.02 -6.49
C PHE A 7 5.87 3.43 -7.45
N THR A 8 6.29 2.50 -8.31
CA THR A 8 7.34 2.71 -9.31
C THR A 8 6.87 2.22 -10.67
N ASP A 9 7.24 2.95 -11.72
CA ASP A 9 7.01 2.52 -13.09
C ASP A 9 8.25 1.74 -13.57
N GLU A 10 8.23 0.42 -13.34
CA GLU A 10 9.28 -0.49 -13.81
C GLU A 10 8.94 -0.93 -15.25
N GLY A 11 9.23 -0.06 -16.21
CA GLY A 11 8.80 -0.22 -17.61
C GLY A 11 7.40 0.35 -17.86
N ASP A 12 6.57 -0.37 -18.62
CA ASP A 12 5.17 -0.01 -18.91
C ASP A 12 4.18 -0.55 -17.84
N VAL A 13 4.67 -1.21 -16.79
CA VAL A 13 3.84 -1.82 -15.74
C VAL A 13 4.08 -1.13 -14.41
N ARG A 14 3.01 -0.63 -13.82
CA ARG A 14 3.02 0.02 -12.52
C ARG A 14 3.24 -1.02 -11.42
N THR A 15 4.23 -0.81 -10.58
CA THR A 15 4.60 -1.74 -9.50
C THR A 15 4.37 -1.10 -8.15
N LEU A 16 3.58 -1.76 -7.29
CA LEU A 16 3.44 -1.44 -5.88
C LEU A 16 4.44 -2.28 -5.09
N ARG A 17 5.43 -1.63 -4.49
CA ARG A 17 6.43 -2.27 -3.62
C ARG A 17 6.04 -2.08 -2.16
N ILE A 18 5.87 -3.18 -1.43
CA ILE A 18 5.68 -3.20 0.02
C ILE A 18 6.96 -3.74 0.65
N GLU A 19 7.74 -2.86 1.30
CA GLU A 19 9.06 -3.20 1.85
C GLU A 19 9.16 -2.82 3.32
N GLY A 20 9.68 -3.75 4.13
CA GLY A 20 9.78 -3.57 5.58
C GLY A 20 8.45 -3.78 6.29
N GLN A 21 8.40 -3.43 7.57
CA GLN A 21 7.24 -3.67 8.43
C GLN A 21 6.02 -2.87 7.95
N ILE A 22 4.87 -3.55 7.87
CA ILE A 22 3.59 -2.91 7.52
C ILE A 22 3.12 -2.13 8.73
N ALA A 23 3.25 -0.81 8.64
CA ALA A 23 2.88 0.15 9.67
C ALA A 23 3.58 -0.11 11.03
N ASP A 24 4.67 0.62 11.27
CA ASP A 24 5.38 0.60 12.57
C ASP A 24 4.48 1.10 13.73
N GLU A 25 3.46 1.90 13.40
CA GLU A 25 2.41 2.39 14.30
C GLU A 25 1.04 1.95 13.74
N THR A 26 0.08 1.64 14.63
CA THR A 26 -1.24 1.15 14.20
C THR A 26 -2.00 2.19 13.39
N TRP A 27 -2.68 1.75 12.32
CA TRP A 27 -3.61 2.61 11.58
C TRP A 27 -4.95 2.81 12.30
N PHE A 28 -5.18 2.13 13.43
CA PHE A 28 -6.41 2.30 14.19
C PHE A 28 -6.52 3.73 14.75
N GLY A 29 -7.49 4.49 14.25
CA GLY A 29 -7.66 5.91 14.60
C GLY A 29 -6.74 6.87 13.84
N ASP A 30 -5.92 6.37 12.90
CA ASP A 30 -5.17 7.18 11.94
C ASP A 30 -5.89 7.18 10.58
N GLU A 31 -6.48 8.32 10.23
CA GLU A 31 -7.18 8.49 8.95
C GLU A 31 -6.26 8.99 7.83
N VAL A 32 -5.07 9.51 8.17
CA VAL A 32 -4.19 10.18 7.21
C VAL A 32 -3.43 9.14 6.38
N THR A 33 -2.81 8.16 7.03
CA THR A 33 -1.96 7.18 6.34
C THR A 33 -2.74 6.27 5.38
N PRO A 34 -3.92 5.73 5.76
CA PRO A 34 -4.79 5.02 4.82
C PRO A 34 -5.18 5.86 3.60
N GLN A 35 -5.50 7.14 3.82
CA GLN A 35 -5.91 8.04 2.75
C GLN A 35 -4.74 8.33 1.79
N LEU A 36 -3.52 8.51 2.31
CA LEU A 36 -2.32 8.69 1.50
C LEU A 36 -2.05 7.45 0.64
N PHE A 37 -2.13 6.25 1.22
CA PHE A 37 -1.99 5.01 0.46
C PHE A 37 -3.05 4.90 -0.64
N LYS A 38 -4.32 5.20 -0.34
CA LYS A 38 -5.41 5.17 -1.32
C LYS A 38 -5.24 6.21 -2.43
N ASN A 39 -4.79 7.41 -2.11
CA ASN A 39 -4.52 8.45 -3.10
C ASN A 39 -3.39 8.03 -4.04
N ASP A 40 -2.31 7.47 -3.49
CA ASP A 40 -1.24 6.91 -4.30
C ASP A 40 -1.79 5.77 -5.17
N LEU A 41 -2.51 4.79 -4.60
CA LEU A 41 -3.09 3.67 -5.36
C LEU A 41 -3.99 4.13 -6.51
N THR A 42 -4.85 5.11 -6.29
CA THR A 42 -5.83 5.60 -7.29
C THR A 42 -5.26 6.63 -8.27
N SER A 43 -3.99 7.03 -8.13
CA SER A 43 -3.33 7.96 -9.06
C SER A 43 -3.05 7.36 -10.43
N GLY A 44 -3.20 6.04 -10.58
CA GLY A 44 -3.06 5.32 -11.84
C GLY A 44 -4.13 4.24 -11.95
N THR A 45 -4.31 3.70 -13.15
CA THR A 45 -5.36 2.72 -13.50
C THR A 45 -4.74 1.51 -14.21
N GLY A 46 -5.45 0.38 -14.23
CA GLY A 46 -5.00 -0.84 -14.93
C GLY A 46 -4.10 -1.72 -14.07
N ASP A 47 -3.54 -2.78 -14.65
CA ASP A 47 -2.87 -3.82 -13.87
C ASP A 47 -1.69 -3.30 -13.02
N ILE A 48 -1.63 -3.75 -11.77
CA ILE A 48 -0.52 -3.48 -10.85
C ILE A 48 0.25 -4.78 -10.60
N THR A 49 1.57 -4.70 -10.71
CA THR A 49 2.46 -5.72 -10.15
C THR A 49 2.66 -5.45 -8.67
N LEU A 50 2.26 -6.40 -7.81
CA LEU A 50 2.48 -6.31 -6.37
C LEU A 50 3.79 -7.03 -6.00
N TRP A 51 4.77 -6.27 -5.50
CA TRP A 51 6.05 -6.80 -5.03
C TRP A 51 6.13 -6.69 -3.51
N ILE A 52 6.32 -7.82 -2.82
CA ILE A 52 6.29 -7.89 -1.35
C ILE A 52 7.62 -8.41 -0.82
N ASN A 53 8.29 -7.57 -0.01
CA ASN A 53 9.43 -7.92 0.81
C ASN A 53 9.21 -7.36 2.22
N SER A 54 8.22 -7.92 2.91
CA SER A 54 7.77 -7.47 4.21
C SER A 54 7.75 -8.63 5.21
N PRO A 55 8.21 -8.42 6.46
CA PRO A 55 8.01 -9.38 7.54
C PRO A 55 6.56 -9.40 8.08
N GLY A 56 5.65 -8.58 7.55
CA GLY A 56 4.31 -8.35 8.09
C GLY A 56 4.24 -7.11 8.98
N GLY A 57 3.22 -7.01 9.83
CA GLY A 57 3.02 -5.86 10.72
C GLY A 57 1.60 -5.76 11.30
N ASP A 58 1.07 -4.54 11.38
CA ASP A 58 -0.25 -4.26 11.92
C ASP A 58 -1.39 -4.89 11.08
N VAL A 59 -2.28 -5.63 11.75
CA VAL A 59 -3.36 -6.38 11.09
C VAL A 59 -4.44 -5.46 10.50
N PHE A 60 -4.69 -4.29 11.10
CA PHE A 60 -5.68 -3.34 10.60
C PHE A 60 -5.17 -2.65 9.34
N ALA A 61 -3.90 -2.24 9.32
CA ALA A 61 -3.24 -1.70 8.13
C ALA A 61 -3.25 -2.72 6.98
N ALA A 62 -2.87 -3.97 7.26
CA ALA A 62 -2.89 -5.04 6.26
C ALA A 62 -4.30 -5.32 5.71
N ALA A 63 -5.32 -5.39 6.57
CA ALA A 63 -6.71 -5.58 6.14
C ALA A 63 -7.25 -4.41 5.31
N GLN A 64 -6.86 -3.17 5.65
CA GLN A 64 -7.24 -1.99 4.86
C GLN A 64 -6.57 -1.98 3.48
N ILE A 65 -5.29 -2.31 3.38
CA ILE A 65 -4.59 -2.45 2.09
C ILE A 65 -5.28 -3.49 1.23
N TYR A 66 -5.62 -4.65 1.80
CA TYR A 66 -6.37 -5.69 1.09
C TYR A 66 -7.69 -5.15 0.51
N ASN A 67 -8.51 -4.48 1.33
CA ASN A 67 -9.79 -3.93 0.87
C ASN A 67 -9.57 -2.90 -0.26
N MET A 68 -8.58 -2.01 -0.12
CA MET A 68 -8.29 -1.00 -1.14
C MET A 68 -7.82 -1.62 -2.46
N LEU A 69 -7.03 -2.70 -2.42
CA LEU A 69 -6.61 -3.43 -3.62
C LEU A 69 -7.78 -4.19 -4.26
N MET A 70 -8.71 -4.71 -3.46
CA MET A 70 -9.93 -5.36 -3.97
C MET A 70 -10.89 -4.37 -4.65
N ASP A 71 -10.91 -3.12 -4.19
CA ASP A 71 -11.74 -2.04 -4.75
C ASP A 71 -11.08 -1.33 -5.96
N TYR A 72 -9.81 -1.63 -6.25
CA TYR A 72 -9.05 -0.99 -7.32
C TYR A 72 -9.53 -1.43 -8.72
N GLN A 73 -9.53 -0.49 -9.68
CA GLN A 73 -10.01 -0.66 -11.05
C GLN A 73 -8.94 -0.33 -12.10
#